data_AF-A0A6M1U4Y8-F1
#
_entry.id   AF-A0A6M1U4Y8-F1
#
_cell.length_a   1.000
_cell.length_b   1.000
_cell.length_c   1.000
_cell.angle_alpha   90.00
_cell.angle_beta   90.00
_cell.angle_gamma   90.00
#
_symmetry.space_group_name_H-M   'P 1'
#
loop_
_entity.id
_entity.type
_entity.pdbx_description
1 polymer ?
#
loop_
_entity_poly.entity_id
_entity_poly.type
_entity_poly.pdbx_seq_one_letter_code
_entity_poly.pdbx_strand_id
1 'polypeptide(L)'
;MPFRLRLTLALPLALFMASAVARAELGADTEASVLFTPAFGPALAVAALLGLVLAGAYGGAGLAGWLRAGGAGLAVLGAAGLAAGGMTGQGAGLLVALPEHGFAWGAALAGLVVPQLLALRRAGGR
;
A
#
# COMPACT_ATOMS: atom_id res chain seq x y z
N MET A 1 8.04 17.60 -7.13
CA MET A 1 7.43 16.50 -7.92
C MET A 1 6.06 16.96 -8.42
N PRO A 2 5.76 16.88 -9.73
CA PRO A 2 4.49 17.37 -10.27
C PRO A 2 3.31 16.53 -9.76
N PHE A 3 2.15 17.17 -9.58
CA PHE A 3 0.94 16.51 -9.02
C PHE A 3 0.52 15.26 -9.80
N ARG A 4 0.55 15.33 -11.14
CA ARG A 4 0.26 14.18 -12.01
C ARG A 4 1.13 12.96 -11.68
N LEU A 5 2.42 13.16 -11.43
CA LEU A 5 3.33 12.07 -11.08
C LEU A 5 3.04 11.55 -9.66
N ARG A 6 2.67 12.42 -8.71
CA ARG A 6 2.23 11.97 -7.38
C ARG A 6 1.03 11.04 -7.48
N LEU A 7 0.04 11.39 -8.29
CA LEU A 7 -1.12 10.53 -8.58
C LEU A 7 -0.70 9.20 -9.21
N THR A 8 0.19 9.22 -10.20
CA THR A 8 0.68 7.99 -10.86
C THR A 8 1.34 7.01 -9.88
N LEU A 9 1.99 7.51 -8.83
CA LEU A 9 2.60 6.67 -7.80
C LEU A 9 1.59 6.29 -6.69
N ALA A 10 0.76 7.23 -6.27
CA ALA A 10 -0.17 7.06 -5.15
C ALA A 10 -1.29 6.07 -5.47
N LEU A 11 -1.82 6.06 -6.69
CA LEU A 11 -2.90 5.15 -7.09
C LEU A 11 -2.52 3.66 -6.98
N PRO A 12 -1.43 3.17 -7.60
CA PRO A 12 -1.02 1.78 -7.45
C PRO A 12 -0.66 1.46 -6.01
N LEU A 13 0.04 2.35 -5.31
CA LEU A 13 0.35 2.18 -3.88
C LEU A 13 -0.93 1.97 -3.06
N ALA A 14 -1.94 2.83 -3.23
CA ALA A 14 -3.18 2.77 -2.49
C ALA A 14 -3.97 1.48 -2.78
N LEU A 15 -4.09 1.11 -4.06
CA LEU A 15 -4.79 -0.09 -4.48
C LEU A 15 -4.14 -1.35 -3.90
N PHE A 16 -2.81 -1.44 -3.97
CA PHE A 16 -2.09 -2.61 -3.46
C PHE A 16 -2.09 -2.69 -1.94
N MET A 17 -1.94 -1.57 -1.23
CA MET A 17 -1.99 -1.56 0.23
C MET A 17 -3.40 -1.86 0.75
N ALA A 18 -4.44 -1.30 0.11
CA ALA A 18 -5.82 -1.65 0.43
C ALA A 18 -6.13 -3.12 0.15
N SER A 19 -5.61 -3.65 -0.96
CA SER A 19 -5.74 -5.08 -1.28
C SER A 19 -5.03 -5.95 -0.24
N ALA A 20 -3.83 -5.56 0.22
CA ALA A 20 -3.12 -6.30 1.26
C ALA A 20 -3.92 -6.38 2.57
N VAL A 21 -4.49 -5.26 3.01
CA VAL A 21 -5.34 -5.20 4.21
C VAL A 21 -6.63 -5.99 4.04
N ALA A 22 -7.32 -5.84 2.89
CA ALA A 22 -8.53 -6.60 2.57
C ALA A 22 -8.28 -8.12 2.52
N ARG A 23 -7.12 -8.56 2.02
CA ARG A 23 -6.72 -9.97 2.03
C ARG A 23 -6.46 -10.48 3.44
N ALA A 24 -5.95 -9.63 4.34
CA ALA A 24 -5.81 -10.01 5.74
C ALA A 24 -7.17 -10.21 6.43
N GLU A 25 -8.22 -9.48 5.99
CA GLU A 25 -9.59 -9.70 6.46
C GLU A 25 -10.18 -11.02 5.93
N LEU A 26 -9.97 -11.33 4.64
CA LEU A 26 -10.47 -12.57 4.01
C LEU A 26 -9.72 -13.83 4.46
N GLY A 27 -8.47 -13.67 4.88
CA GLY A 27 -7.60 -14.77 5.26
C GLY A 27 -7.33 -15.75 4.13
N ALA A 28 -7.68 -17.02 4.34
CA ALA A 28 -7.46 -18.10 3.36
C ALA A 28 -8.52 -18.18 2.26
N ASP A 29 -9.60 -17.38 2.35
CA ASP A 29 -10.63 -17.35 1.31
C ASP A 29 -10.14 -16.58 0.08
N THR A 30 -9.70 -17.34 -0.93
CA THR A 30 -9.22 -16.80 -2.20
C THR A 30 -10.32 -16.59 -3.23
N GLU A 31 -11.53 -17.10 -2.99
CA GLU A 31 -12.68 -16.98 -3.90
C GLU A 31 -13.40 -15.65 -3.68
N ALA A 32 -13.35 -15.12 -2.46
CA ALA A 32 -13.89 -13.83 -2.11
C ALA A 32 -13.11 -12.67 -2.77
N SER A 33 -13.86 -11.71 -3.32
CA SER A 33 -13.28 -10.50 -3.90
C SER A 33 -12.93 -9.49 -2.80
N VAL A 34 -11.66 -9.08 -2.76
CA VAL A 34 -11.15 -8.02 -1.88
C VAL A 34 -11.93 -6.71 -1.96
N LEU A 35 -12.55 -6.40 -3.11
CA LEU A 35 -13.26 -5.15 -3.32
C LEU A 35 -14.54 -5.03 -2.47
N PHE A 36 -15.10 -6.15 -2.05
CA PHE A 36 -16.33 -6.20 -1.26
C PHE A 36 -16.08 -6.38 0.24
N THR A 37 -14.80 -6.40 0.63
CA THR A 37 -14.46 -6.50 2.05
C THR A 37 -14.72 -5.16 2.76
N PRO A 38 -15.30 -5.19 3.97
CA PRO A 38 -15.47 -4.00 4.80
C PRO A 38 -14.19 -3.18 4.99
N ALA A 39 -13.02 -3.82 5.09
CA ALA A 39 -11.74 -3.15 5.27
C ALA A 39 -11.25 -2.38 4.03
N PHE A 40 -11.65 -2.78 2.81
CA PHE A 40 -11.07 -2.25 1.58
C PHE A 40 -11.31 -0.74 1.40
N GLY A 41 -12.56 -0.27 1.57
CA GLY A 41 -12.92 1.14 1.38
C GLY A 41 -12.12 2.08 2.29
N PRO A 42 -12.15 1.88 3.62
CA PRO A 42 -11.34 2.63 4.58
C PRO A 42 -9.84 2.59 4.28
N ALA A 43 -9.30 1.39 4.00
CA ALA A 43 -7.89 1.20 3.70
C ALA A 43 -7.50 1.99 2.44
N LEU A 44 -8.32 1.93 1.39
CA LEU A 44 -8.08 2.62 0.13
C LEU A 44 -8.06 4.14 0.30
N ALA A 45 -9.03 4.70 1.04
CA ALA A 45 -9.11 6.13 1.27
C ALA A 45 -7.86 6.65 2.00
N VAL A 46 -7.46 5.99 3.09
CA VAL A 46 -6.27 6.37 3.86
C VAL A 46 -5.00 6.16 3.05
N ALA A 47 -4.88 5.03 2.34
CA ALA A 47 -3.71 4.75 1.54
C ALA A 47 -3.56 5.71 0.35
N ALA A 48 -4.65 6.18 -0.25
CA ALA A 48 -4.63 7.18 -1.30
C ALA A 48 -4.15 8.54 -0.79
N LEU A 49 -4.67 8.99 0.36
CA LEU A 49 -4.26 10.24 0.99
C LEU A 49 -2.77 10.22 1.38
N LEU A 50 -2.34 9.19 2.09
CA LEU A 50 -0.94 9.06 2.49
C LEU A 50 -0.02 8.80 1.31
N GLY A 51 -0.45 8.03 0.32
CA GLY A 51 0.29 7.80 -0.92
C GLY A 51 0.56 9.10 -1.66
N LEU A 52 -0.39 10.04 -1.69
CA LEU A 52 -0.17 11.37 -2.25
C LEU A 52 0.89 12.15 -1.47
N VAL A 53 0.80 12.16 -0.13
CA VAL A 53 1.73 12.86 0.76
C VAL A 53 3.15 12.28 0.61
N LEU A 54 3.28 10.96 0.66
CA LEU A 54 4.54 10.23 0.68
C LEU A 54 5.09 9.89 -0.71
N ALA A 55 4.42 10.28 -1.80
CA ALA A 55 4.89 10.05 -3.17
C ALA A 55 6.34 10.55 -3.41
N GLY A 56 6.77 11.61 -2.71
CA GLY A 56 8.13 12.14 -2.79
C GLY A 56 9.22 11.21 -2.21
N ALA A 57 8.83 10.17 -1.46
CA ALA A 57 9.73 9.15 -0.91
C ALA A 57 10.27 8.18 -1.96
N TYR A 58 9.61 8.08 -3.12
CA TYR A 58 9.93 7.15 -4.19
C TYR A 58 10.89 7.76 -5.22
N GLY A 59 11.55 6.89 -6.00
CA GLY A 59 12.40 7.27 -7.14
C GLY A 59 13.87 7.52 -6.82
N GLY A 60 14.29 7.34 -5.57
CA GLY A 60 15.72 7.34 -5.22
C GLY A 60 16.37 6.05 -5.70
N ALA A 61 17.51 6.15 -6.40
CA ALA A 61 18.32 4.99 -6.78
C ALA A 61 19.16 4.47 -5.59
N GLY A 62 19.60 3.22 -5.68
CA GLY A 62 20.42 2.57 -4.65
C GLY A 62 19.67 2.21 -3.37
N LEU A 63 20.40 1.62 -2.41
CA LEU A 63 19.83 1.06 -1.18
C LEU A 63 19.05 2.10 -0.35
N ALA A 64 19.60 3.32 -0.21
CA ALA A 64 18.95 4.39 0.56
C ALA A 64 17.59 4.78 -0.04
N GLY A 65 17.46 4.80 -1.37
CA GLY A 65 16.20 5.05 -2.05
C GLY A 65 15.16 3.96 -1.79
N TRP A 66 15.59 2.69 -1.82
CA TRP A 66 14.75 1.54 -1.48
C TRP A 66 14.31 1.54 -0.01
N LEU A 67 15.20 1.87 0.92
CA LEU A 67 14.86 1.98 2.35
C LEU A 67 13.83 3.09 2.60
N ARG A 68 13.99 4.24 1.95
CA ARG A 68 13.04 5.36 2.07
C ARG A 68 11.67 5.02 1.49
N ALA A 69 11.64 4.36 0.33
CA ALA A 69 10.40 3.84 -0.25
C ALA A 69 9.78 2.77 0.68
N GLY A 70 10.61 1.90 1.26
CA GLY A 70 10.22 0.89 2.24
C GLY A 70 9.51 1.49 3.44
N GLY A 71 10.13 2.47 4.09
CA GLY A 71 9.53 3.18 5.23
C GLY A 71 8.21 3.87 4.86
N ALA A 72 8.13 4.49 3.69
CA ALA A 72 6.89 5.09 3.21
C ALA A 72 5.80 4.04 2.97
N GLY A 73 6.13 2.92 2.32
CA GLY A 73 5.21 1.81 2.09
C GLY A 73 4.67 1.21 3.39
N LEU A 74 5.55 1.00 4.38
CA LEU A 74 5.18 0.51 5.71
C LEU A 74 4.28 1.51 6.46
N ALA A 75 4.57 2.81 6.38
CA ALA A 75 3.73 3.84 6.99
C ALA A 75 2.32 3.85 6.36
N VAL A 76 2.23 3.72 5.03
CA VAL A 76 0.94 3.62 4.34
C VAL A 76 0.19 2.36 4.75
N LEU A 77 0.86 1.20 4.74
CA LEU A 77 0.26 -0.08 5.12
C LEU A 77 -0.25 -0.06 6.56
N GLY A 78 0.57 0.44 7.49
CA GLY A 78 0.23 0.54 8.91
C GLY A 78 -0.98 1.45 9.13
N ALA A 79 -0.98 2.65 8.54
CA ALA A 79 -2.10 3.57 8.68
C ALA A 79 -3.39 3.05 8.02
N ALA A 80 -3.29 2.44 6.83
CA ALA A 80 -4.43 1.85 6.14
C ALA A 80 -5.02 0.68 6.94
N GLY A 81 -4.18 -0.20 7.48
CA GLY A 81 -4.60 -1.32 8.31
C GLY A 81 -5.24 -0.87 9.64
N LEU A 82 -4.66 0.13 10.31
CA LEU A 82 -5.24 0.69 11.54
C LEU A 82 -6.59 1.36 11.28
N ALA A 83 -6.71 2.14 10.20
CA ALA A 83 -7.96 2.80 9.85
C ALA A 83 -9.05 1.79 9.50
N ALA A 84 -8.73 0.80 8.66
CA ALA A 84 -9.66 -0.25 8.30
C ALA A 84 -10.06 -1.11 9.49
N GLY A 85 -9.10 -1.51 10.32
CA GLY A 85 -9.37 -2.28 11.52
C GLY A 85 -10.21 -1.50 12.55
N GLY A 86 -9.96 -0.20 12.71
CA GLY A 86 -10.78 0.67 13.55
C GLY A 86 -12.22 0.77 13.06
N MET A 87 -12.45 0.83 11.75
CA MET A 87 -13.79 0.94 11.15
C MET A 87 -14.55 -0.40 11.08
N THR A 88 -13.83 -1.53 11.07
CA THR A 88 -14.40 -2.89 11.05
C THR A 88 -14.51 -3.51 12.44
N GLY A 89 -14.02 -2.83 13.49
CA GLY A 89 -14.00 -3.33 14.86
C GLY A 89 -12.86 -4.31 15.17
N GLN A 90 -11.96 -4.57 14.22
CA GLN A 90 -10.83 -5.48 14.34
C GLN A 90 -9.55 -4.81 14.90
N GLY A 91 -9.52 -3.48 15.01
CA GLY A 91 -8.40 -2.72 15.57
C GLY A 91 -7.06 -3.02 14.88
N ALA A 92 -6.03 -3.37 15.65
CA ALA A 92 -4.74 -3.77 15.08
C ALA A 92 -4.72 -5.23 14.54
N GLY A 93 -5.81 -5.99 14.70
CA GLY A 93 -5.89 -7.40 14.33
C GLY A 93 -5.58 -7.66 12.85
N LEU A 94 -6.01 -6.77 11.95
CA LEU A 94 -5.70 -6.87 10.52
C LEU A 94 -4.20 -6.79 10.20
N LEU A 95 -3.46 -5.97 10.96
CA LEU A 95 -2.01 -5.86 10.78
C LEU A 95 -1.28 -7.06 11.35
N VAL A 96 -1.81 -7.67 12.42
CA VAL A 96 -1.27 -8.87 13.02
C VAL A 96 -1.54 -10.11 12.17
N ALA A 97 -2.67 -10.16 11.45
CA ALA A 97 -3.03 -11.25 10.54
C ALA A 97 -2.29 -11.18 9.19
N LEU A 98 -1.82 -9.99 8.80
CA LEU A 98 -1.14 -9.75 7.52
C LEU A 98 0.03 -10.72 7.23
N PRO A 99 0.88 -11.09 8.21
CA PRO A 99 1.97 -12.03 8.01
C PRO A 99 1.54 -13.47 7.73
N GLU A 100 0.33 -13.85 8.13
CA GLU A 100 -0.18 -15.21 8.00
C GLU A 100 -0.69 -15.49 6.57
N HIS A 101 -0.84 -14.45 5.75
CA HIS A 101 -1.44 -14.55 4.41
C HIS A 101 -0.45 -14.13 3.32
N GLY A 102 0.13 -15.12 2.62
CA GLY A 102 1.15 -14.88 1.58
C GLY A 102 0.70 -13.94 0.46
N PHE A 103 -0.58 -13.97 0.07
CA PHE A 103 -1.12 -13.04 -0.94
C PHE A 103 -1.23 -11.59 -0.43
N ALA A 104 -1.41 -11.37 0.87
CA ALA A 104 -1.39 -10.04 1.46
C ALA A 104 0.02 -9.43 1.36
N TRP A 105 1.06 -10.22 1.64
CA TRP A 105 2.46 -9.82 1.43
C TRP A 105 2.78 -9.55 -0.04
N GLY A 106 2.33 -10.40 -0.95
CA GLY A 106 2.51 -10.18 -2.39
C GLY A 106 1.93 -8.83 -2.83
N ALA A 107 0.73 -8.49 -2.35
CA ALA A 107 0.12 -7.19 -2.61
C ALA A 107 0.92 -6.03 -1.98
N ALA A 108 1.31 -6.14 -0.70
CA ALA A 108 2.10 -5.10 -0.03
C ALA A 108 3.44 -4.83 -0.74
N LEU A 109 4.14 -5.90 -1.16
CA LEU A 109 5.38 -5.82 -1.91
C LEU A 109 5.17 -5.20 -3.30
N ALA A 110 4.09 -5.55 -4.00
CA ALA A 110 3.74 -4.90 -5.26
C ALA A 110 3.46 -3.40 -5.06
N GLY A 111 2.77 -3.04 -3.97
CA GLY A 111 2.51 -1.65 -3.58
C GLY A 111 3.78 -0.85 -3.30
N LEU A 112 4.86 -1.49 -2.85
CA LEU A 112 6.18 -0.88 -2.71
C LEU A 112 6.93 -0.77 -4.05
N VAL A 113 7.03 -1.89 -4.76
CA VAL A 113 7.93 -2.06 -5.91
C VAL A 113 7.41 -1.31 -7.14
N VAL A 114 6.10 -1.38 -7.43
CA VAL A 114 5.53 -0.76 -8.62
C VAL A 114 5.72 0.76 -8.63
N PRO A 115 5.36 1.52 -7.57
CA PRO A 115 5.60 2.96 -7.54
C PRO A 115 7.10 3.31 -7.58
N GLN A 116 7.94 2.50 -6.94
CA GLN A 116 9.39 2.72 -6.95
C GLN A 116 9.98 2.57 -8.36
N LEU A 117 9.60 1.53 -9.09
CA LEU A 117 10.04 1.31 -10.47
C LEU A 117 9.50 2.39 -11.43
N LEU A 118 8.23 2.79 -11.28
CA LEU A 118 7.63 3.88 -12.06
C LEU A 118 8.39 5.20 -11.85
N ALA A 119 8.75 5.50 -10.60
CA ALA A 119 9.50 6.70 -10.25
C ALA A 119 10.93 6.66 -10.82
N LEU A 120 11.62 5.52 -10.70
CA LEU A 120 12.97 5.32 -11.24
C LEU A 120 13.03 5.42 -12.76
N ARG A 121 12.10 4.78 -13.48
CA ARG A 121 12.02 4.87 -14.95
C ARG A 121 11.88 6.31 -15.43
N ARG A 122 11.13 7.12 -14.70
CA ARG A 122 10.92 8.53 -15.04
C ARG A 122 12.10 9.42 -14.68
N ALA A 123 12.91 9.02 -13.70
CA ALA A 123 14.14 9.71 -13.33
C ALA A 123 15.27 9.42 -14.33
N GLY A 124 15.37 8.19 -14.84
CA GLY A 124 16.40 7.77 -15.81
C GLY A 124 16.07 8.04 -17.29
N GLY A 125 14.84 8.43 -17.61
CA GLY A 125 14.44 8.87 -18.96
C GLY A 125 14.71 10.35 -19.25
N ARG A 126 15.63 10.97 -18.50
CA ARG A 126 16.16 12.33 -18.70
C ARG A 126 17.64 12.22 -19.02
#